data_AF-A0A831W183-F1
#
_entry.id   AF-A0A831W183-F1
#
_cell.length_a   1.000
_cell.length_b   1.000
_cell.length_c   1.000
_cell.angle_alpha   90.00
_cell.angle_beta   90.00
_cell.angle_gamma   90.00
#
_symmetry.space_group_name_H-M   'P 1'
#
loop_
_entity.id
_entity.type
_entity.pdbx_description
1 polymer ?
#
loop_
_entity_poly.entity_id
_entity_poly.type
_entity_poly.pdbx_seq_one_letter_code
_entity_poly.pdbx_strand_id
1 'polypeptide(L)' 'MNPLYHRCHFLLSTLNFNRDVPDEGYEIAFAGRSNAGKSSAINAITNRKSLARTSKTPGRTQQLVFFEVDPQRRLV' A
#
# COMPACT_ATOMS: atom_id res chain seq x y z
N MET A 1 14.77 9.25 -7.22
CA MET A 1 13.77 8.79 -6.22
C MET A 1 14.43 8.77 -4.86
N ASN A 2 13.71 9.13 -3.79
CA ASN A 2 14.29 9.15 -2.44
C ASN A 2 14.55 7.70 -1.95
N PRO A 3 15.80 7.35 -1.53
CA PRO A 3 16.16 5.99 -1.11
C PRO A 3 15.30 5.43 0.03
N LEU A 4 14.68 6.31 0.82
CA LEU A 4 13.80 5.95 1.93
C LEU A 4 12.69 4.98 1.48
N TYR A 5 12.05 5.25 0.33
CA TYR A 5 10.92 4.46 -0.16
C TYR A 5 11.31 3.08 -0.67
N HIS A 6 12.59 2.83 -0.95
CA HIS A 6 13.06 1.51 -1.40
C HIS A 6 12.97 0.45 -0.28
N ARG A 7 12.96 0.89 0.99
CA ARG A 7 12.80 0.04 2.17
C ARG A 7 11.36 -0.43 2.40
N CYS A 8 10.42 0.12 1.63
CA CYS A 8 9.00 -0.11 1.82
C CYS A 8 8.65 -1.60 1.66
N HIS A 9 7.90 -2.17 2.60
CA HIS A 9 7.51 -3.58 2.60
C HIS A 9 6.03 -3.74 2.93
N PHE A 10 5.45 -4.88 2.54
CA PHE A 10 4.06 -5.19 2.88
C PHE A 10 3.91 -5.33 4.39
N LEU A 11 2.95 -4.61 4.97
CA LEU A 11 2.62 -4.68 6.38
C LEU A 11 1.42 -5.60 6.59
N LEU A 12 0.25 -5.25 6.03
CA LEU A 12 -0.97 -6.05 6.15
C LEU A 12 -2.01 -5.69 5.08
N SER A 13 -3.01 -6.56 4.94
CA SER A 13 -4.20 -6.33 4.13
C SER A 13 -5.43 -6.59 4.99
N THR A 14 -6.32 -5.60 5.12
CA THR A 14 -7.46 -5.69 6.04
C THR A 14 -8.76 -5.13 5.46
N LEU A 15 -9.88 -5.62 5.99
CA LEU A 15 -11.22 -5.03 5.82
C LEU A 15 -11.58 -4.05 6.96
N ASN A 16 -10.88 -4.10 8.09
CA ASN A 16 -11.20 -3.39 9.34
C ASN A 16 -9.99 -2.59 9.85
N PHE A 17 -9.66 -1.48 9.16
CA PHE A 17 -8.44 -0.72 9.46
C PHE A 17 -8.37 -0.18 10.90
N ASN A 18 -9.47 0.35 11.45
CA ASN A 18 -9.53 0.90 12.81
C ASN A 18 -9.14 -0.10 13.91
N ARG A 19 -9.25 -1.40 13.65
CA ARG A 19 -8.91 -2.44 14.62
C ARG A 19 -7.46 -2.92 14.44
N ASP A 20 -7.05 -3.07 13.20
CA ASP A 20 -5.83 -3.81 12.88
C ASP A 20 -4.59 -2.90 12.80
N VAL A 21 -4.79 -1.57 12.66
CA VAL A 21 -3.71 -0.58 12.59
C VAL A 21 -3.98 0.55 13.58
N PRO A 22 -3.07 0.83 14.53
CA PRO A 22 -3.16 2.01 15.38
C PRO A 22 -3.15 3.30 14.55
N ASP A 23 -3.97 4.28 14.93
CA ASP A 23 -4.02 5.61 14.30
C ASP A 23 -2.82 6.47 14.75
N GLU A 24 -1.63 6.09 14.30
CA GLU A 24 -0.36 6.70 14.69
C GLU A 24 0.58 6.93 13.50
N GLY A 25 1.23 8.09 13.42
CA GLY A 25 2.17 8.42 12.35
C GLY A 25 1.50 9.03 11.12
N TYR A 26 2.10 8.83 9.94
CA TYR A 26 1.67 9.44 8.69
C TYR A 26 1.33 8.39 7.64
N GLU A 27 0.18 8.55 7.00
CA GLU A 27 -0.30 7.65 5.95
C GLU A 27 -0.55 8.40 4.64
N ILE A 28 -0.14 7.81 3.53
CA ILE A 28 -0.47 8.31 2.18
C ILE A 28 -1.33 7.26 1.48
N ALA A 29 -2.59 7.60 1.26
CA ALA A 29 -3.54 6.73 0.59
C ALA A 29 -3.54 6.91 -0.94
N PHE A 30 -3.57 5.79 -1.67
CA PHE A 30 -3.69 5.71 -3.12
C PHE A 30 -5.12 5.31 -3.47
N ALA A 31 -5.90 6.27 -3.97
CA ALA A 31 -7.26 6.04 -4.42
C ALA A 31 -7.37 6.08 -5.96
N GLY A 32 -8.25 5.27 -6.54
CA GLY A 32 -8.48 5.27 -7.97
C GLY A 32 -9.25 4.06 -8.49
N ARG A 33 -9.86 4.18 -9.67
CA ARG A 33 -10.73 3.16 -10.28
C ARG A 33 -10.04 1.82 -10.55
N SER A 34 -8.78 1.86 -10.98
CA SER A 34 -8.03 0.66 -11.39
C SER A 34 -7.06 0.21 -10.31
N ASN A 35 -7.12 -1.06 -9.92
CA ASN A 35 -6.09 -1.66 -9.04
C ASN A 35 -4.73 -1.73 -9.74
N ALA A 36 -4.72 -1.99 -11.05
CA ALA A 36 -3.50 -2.01 -11.83
C ALA A 36 -2.76 -0.66 -11.77
N GLY A 37 -3.47 0.45 -11.96
CA GLY A 37 -2.86 1.79 -11.91
C GLY A 37 -2.28 2.13 -10.53
N LYS A 38 -3.03 1.84 -9.46
CA LYS A 38 -2.58 2.06 -8.07
C LYS A 38 -1.33 1.23 -7.76
N SER A 39 -1.37 -0.07 -8.02
CA SER A 39 -0.22 -0.96 -7.79
C SER A 39 0.99 -0.55 -8.61
N SER A 40 0.81 -0.16 -9.88
CA SER A 40 1.89 0.36 -10.73
C SER A 40 2.52 1.63 -10.15
N ALA A 41 1.72 2.56 -9.63
CA ALA A 41 2.23 3.77 -9.00
C ALA A 41 3.04 3.45 -7.73
N ILE A 42 2.54 2.58 -6.85
CA ILE A 42 3.24 2.14 -5.64
C ILE A 42 4.58 1.48 -5.98
N ASN A 43 4.57 0.58 -6.98
CA ASN A 43 5.77 -0.09 -7.46
C ASN A 43 6.79 0.91 -8.05
N ALA A 44 6.32 1.90 -8.80
CA ALA A 44 7.18 2.95 -9.35
C ALA A 44 7.84 3.79 -8.25
N ILE A 45 7.08 4.35 -7.31
CA ILE A 45 7.62 5.26 -6.27
C ILE A 45 8.53 4.56 -5.25
N THR A 46 8.30 3.26 -5.01
CA THR A 46 9.14 2.43 -4.13
C THR A 46 10.31 1.79 -4.86
N ASN A 47 10.42 1.99 -6.18
CA ASN A 47 11.40 1.33 -7.05
C ASN A 47 11.41 -0.20 -6.88
N ARG A 48 10.22 -0.81 -6.75
CA ARG A 48 10.04 -2.26 -6.60
C ARG A 48 9.15 -2.81 -7.71
N LYS A 49 9.47 -3.99 -8.21
CA LYS A 49 8.73 -4.60 -9.35
C LYS A 49 7.41 -5.25 -8.96
N SER A 50 7.27 -5.71 -7.73
CA SER A 50 6.17 -6.59 -7.31
C SER A 50 5.76 -6.41 -5.84
N LEU A 51 5.98 -5.22 -5.28
CA LEU A 51 5.57 -4.90 -3.91
C LEU A 51 4.04 -4.88 -3.81
N ALA A 52 3.39 -4.04 -4.61
CA ALA A 52 1.93 -4.04 -4.74
C ALA A 52 1.52 -4.99 -5.86
N ARG A 53 0.75 -6.03 -5.51
CA ARG A 53 0.29 -7.05 -6.46
C ARG A 53 -1.04 -6.63 -7.09
N THR A 54 -1.13 -6.77 -8.40
CA THR A 54 -2.38 -6.60 -9.14
C THR A 54 -3.14 -7.91 -9.17
N SER A 55 -4.23 -8.04 -8.40
CA SER A 55 -5.19 -9.13 -8.62
C SER A 55 -5.97 -8.86 -9.91
N LYS A 56 -6.00 -9.84 -10.82
CA LYS A 56 -6.83 -9.80 -12.05
C LYS A 56 -8.26 -10.26 -11.79
N THR A 57 -8.51 -10.94 -10.67
CA THR A 57 -9.82 -11.48 -10.33
C THR A 57 -10.65 -10.41 -9.64
N PRO A 58 -11.78 -9.95 -10.21
CA PRO A 58 -12.63 -8.97 -9.57
C PRO A 58 -13.23 -9.56 -8.30
N GLY A 59 -12.83 -9.05 -7.14
CA GLY A 59 -13.38 -9.42 -5.84
C GLY A 59 -14.39 -8.37 -5.37
N ARG A 60 -15.55 -8.82 -4.91
CA ARG A 60 -16.69 -7.99 -4.45
C ARG A 60 -16.39 -7.17 -3.18
N THR A 61 -15.22 -7.35 -2.57
CA THR A 61 -14.75 -6.64 -1.38
C THR A 61 -13.30 -6.20 -1.60
N GLN A 62 -13.04 -4.89 -1.57
CA GLN A 62 -11.68 -4.34 -1.70
C GLN A 62 -11.08 -4.18 -0.29
N GLN A 63 -9.98 -4.87 -0.03
CA GLN A 63 -9.19 -4.69 1.19
C GLN A 63 -8.32 -3.44 1.07
N LEU A 64 -8.07 -2.78 2.21
CA LEU A 64 -7.01 -1.78 2.32
C LEU A 64 -5.68 -2.49 2.51
N VAL A 65 -4.65 -2.04 1.80
CA VAL A 65 -3.33 -2.68 1.80
C VAL A 65 -2.29 -1.70 2.31
N PHE A 66 -1.71 -2.00 3.46
CA PHE A 66 -0.71 -1.15 4.09
C PHE A 66 0.69 -1.61 3.72
N PHE A 67 1.54 -0.65 3.36
CA PHE A 67 2.97 -0.84 3.15
C PHE A 67 3.75 0.08 4.09
N GLU A 68 4.59 -0.49 4.94
CA GLU A 68 5.41 0.27 5.88
C GLU A 68 6.69 0.77 5.19
N VAL A 69 6.98 2.07 5.31
CA VAL A 69 8.25 2.68 4.87
C VAL A 69 9.25 2.71 6.02
N ASP A 70 8.78 3.17 7.17
CA ASP A 70 9.47 3.25 8.46
C ASP A 70 8.41 3.25 9.58
N PRO A 71 8.79 3.16 10.87
CA PRO A 71 7.84 3.07 11.98
C PRO A 71 6.84 4.24 12.09
N GLN A 72 7.08 5.36 11.40
CA GLN A 72 6.23 6.55 11.44
C GLN A 72 5.46 6.76 10.13
N ARG A 73 5.71 5.99 9.06
CA ARG A 73 5.20 6.29 7.71
C ARG A 73 4.73 5.06 6.96
N ARG A 74 3.52 5.14 6.40
CA ARG A 74 2.89 4.06 5.62
C ARG A 74 2.28 4.56 4.31
N LEU A 75 2.19 3.67 3.33
CA LEU A 75 1.39 3.81 2.11
C LEU A 75 0.15 2.92 2.22
N VAL A 76 -1.00 3.39 1.75
CA VAL A 76 -2.31 2.69 1.83
C VAL A 76 -2.97 2.57 0.47
#